data_AF-A0A063Y5M9-F1
#
_entry.id   AF-A0A063Y5M9-F1
#
_cell.length_a   1.000
_cell.length_b   1.000
_cell.length_c   1.000
_cell.angle_alpha   90.00
_cell.angle_beta   90.00
_cell.angle_gamma   90.00
#
_symmetry.space_group_name_H-M   'P 1'
#
loop_
_entity.id
_entity.type
_entity.pdbx_description
1 polymer ?
#
loop_
_entity_poly.entity_id
_entity_poly.type
_entity_poly.pdbx_seq_one_letter_code
_entity_poly.pdbx_strand_id
1 'polypeptide(L)'
;MLDTQSANVQQNLSSLYAKKRFIKEYCTAEKFKEGRRLGKFQADKISSLEIFLASLEKDMQKIFIENFIFTNPDSEWYLDYWSKGTYYKRLNEVVNLFLGYIHDRY
;
A
#
# COMPACT_ATOMS: atom_id res chain seq x y z
N MET A 1 -6.79 25.70 -14.35
CA MET A 1 -6.61 25.72 -12.88
C MET A 1 -6.62 24.28 -12.37
N LEU A 2 -5.69 23.44 -12.89
CA LEU A 2 -5.73 21.98 -12.74
C LEU A 2 -4.39 21.37 -12.31
N ASP A 3 -3.43 22.17 -11.84
CA ASP A 3 -2.04 21.72 -11.64
C ASP A 3 -1.53 21.89 -10.20
N THR A 4 -2.41 22.02 -9.20
CA THR A 4 -1.99 22.32 -7.81
C THR A 4 -2.29 21.22 -6.79
N GLN A 5 -3.05 20.17 -7.16
CA GLN A 5 -3.36 19.07 -6.24
C GLN A 5 -2.33 17.92 -6.29
N SER A 6 -1.82 17.56 -7.46
CA SER A 6 -0.87 16.44 -7.59
C SER A 6 0.52 16.76 -7.02
N ALA A 7 0.98 18.01 -7.12
CA ALA A 7 2.29 18.43 -6.60
C ALA A 7 2.36 18.46 -5.04
N ASN A 8 1.23 18.53 -4.36
CA ASN A 8 1.17 18.73 -2.90
C ASN A 8 1.26 17.41 -2.09
N VAL A 9 1.03 16.26 -2.74
CA VAL A 9 1.13 14.94 -2.09
C VAL A 9 2.60 14.53 -1.90
N GLN A 10 3.48 14.87 -2.85
CA GLN A 10 4.89 14.47 -2.82
C GLN A 10 5.74 15.25 -1.81
N GLN A 11 5.47 16.55 -1.59
CA GLN A 11 6.26 17.35 -0.64
C GLN A 11 6.06 16.93 0.83
N ASN A 12 5.01 16.17 1.15
CA ASN A 12 4.69 15.75 2.53
C ASN A 12 5.08 14.29 2.86
N LEU A 13 5.67 13.54 1.91
CA LEU A 13 6.07 12.14 2.07
C LEU A 13 7.59 11.97 2.31
N SER A 14 8.19 12.88 3.08
CA SER A 14 9.64 12.92 3.32
C SER A 14 10.15 11.80 4.23
N SER A 15 9.29 11.19 5.06
CA SER A 15 9.67 10.12 5.98
C SER A 15 8.98 8.80 5.66
N LEU A 16 9.65 7.68 5.99
CA LEU A 16 9.04 6.35 5.91
C LEU A 16 7.73 6.27 6.71
N TYR A 17 7.67 6.97 7.85
CA TYR A 17 6.45 7.07 8.64
C TYR A 17 5.29 7.70 7.86
N ALA A 18 5.51 8.85 7.22
CA ALA A 18 4.51 9.53 6.41
C ALA A 18 4.05 8.65 5.24
N LYS A 19 4.99 7.97 4.57
CA LYS A 19 4.70 7.02 3.49
C LYS A 19 3.82 5.87 3.97
N LYS A 20 4.20 5.23 5.07
CA LYS A 20 3.41 4.14 5.67
C LYS A 20 2.00 4.60 6.06
N ARG A 21 1.86 5.81 6.61
CA ARG A 21 0.57 6.39 6.98
C ARG A 21 -0.32 6.58 5.75
N PHE A 22 0.19 7.20 4.69
CA PHE A 22 -0.53 7.38 3.44
C PHE A 22 -1.03 6.06 2.86
N ILE A 23 -0.16 5.02 2.83
CA ILE A 23 -0.54 3.70 2.30
C ILE A 23 -1.66 3.08 3.13
N LYS A 24 -1.60 3.19 4.47
CA LYS A 24 -2.67 2.69 5.36
C LYS A 24 -4.00 3.41 5.10
N GLU A 25 -3.96 4.73 4.96
CA GLU A 25 -5.14 5.55 4.66
C GLU A 25 -5.73 5.16 3.29
N TYR A 26 -4.89 4.97 2.28
CA TYR A 26 -5.30 4.48 0.96
C TYR A 26 -5.97 3.10 1.04
N CYS A 27 -5.33 2.11 1.67
CA CYS A 27 -5.87 0.75 1.78
C CYS A 27 -7.21 0.74 2.55
N THR A 28 -7.32 1.57 3.58
CA THR A 28 -8.56 1.75 4.34
C THR A 28 -9.68 2.31 3.44
N ALA A 29 -9.37 3.35 2.65
CA ALA A 29 -10.31 3.96 1.73
C ALA A 29 -10.79 2.99 0.63
N GLU A 30 -9.89 2.16 0.08
CA GLU A 30 -10.23 1.13 -0.91
C GLU A 30 -11.17 0.06 -0.33
N LYS A 31 -10.89 -0.45 0.88
CA LYS A 31 -11.79 -1.39 1.58
C LYS A 31 -13.20 -0.83 1.76
N PHE A 32 -13.33 0.45 2.13
CA PHE A 32 -14.63 1.11 2.22
C PHE A 32 -15.35 1.24 0.86
N LYS A 33 -14.61 1.41 -0.24
CA LYS A 33 -15.18 1.42 -1.59
C LYS A 33 -15.66 0.03 -2.00
N GLU A 34 -14.92 -1.02 -1.67
CA GLU A 34 -15.30 -2.43 -1.92
C GLU A 34 -16.55 -2.83 -1.12
N GLY A 35 -16.62 -2.49 0.17
CA GLY A 35 -17.81 -2.73 0.99
C GLY A 35 -19.08 -2.06 0.43
N ARG A 36 -18.95 -0.90 -0.24
CA ARG A 36 -20.04 -0.24 -0.96
C ARG A 36 -20.35 -0.85 -2.33
N ARG A 37 -19.37 -1.48 -3.00
CA ARG A 37 -19.56 -2.21 -4.26
C ARG A 37 -20.30 -3.54 -4.07
N LEU A 38 -20.13 -4.21 -2.93
CA LEU A 38 -20.89 -5.43 -2.61
C LEU A 38 -22.42 -5.22 -2.60
N GLY A 39 -22.90 -3.99 -2.36
CA GLY A 39 -24.32 -3.63 -2.49
C GLY A 39 -24.80 -3.31 -3.91
N LYS A 40 -23.90 -3.21 -4.90
CA LYS A 40 -24.20 -2.91 -6.31
C LYS A 40 -23.36 -3.81 -7.23
N PHE A 41 -23.95 -4.91 -7.71
CA PHE A 41 -23.44 -5.82 -8.76
C PHE A 41 -22.32 -5.22 -9.67
N GLN A 42 -21.07 -5.24 -9.21
CA GLN A 42 -19.86 -4.87 -9.97
C GLN A 42 -18.73 -5.85 -9.62
N ALA A 43 -19.03 -7.15 -9.68
CA ALA A 43 -18.07 -8.22 -9.37
C ALA A 43 -16.88 -8.29 -10.36
N ASP A 44 -16.93 -7.59 -11.50
CA ASP A 44 -16.00 -7.79 -12.61
C ASP A 44 -14.83 -6.78 -12.69
N LYS A 45 -14.65 -5.89 -11.70
CA LYS A 45 -13.54 -4.93 -11.70
C LYS A 45 -12.49 -5.29 -10.65
N ILE A 46 -11.38 -5.88 -11.10
CA ILE A 46 -10.16 -6.07 -10.30
C ILE A 46 -9.75 -4.70 -9.72
N SER A 47 -9.55 -4.63 -8.41
CA SER A 47 -9.19 -3.39 -7.73
C SER A 47 -7.74 -2.99 -8.06
N SER A 48 -7.43 -1.68 -8.02
CA SER A 48 -6.05 -1.22 -8.19
C SER A 48 -5.11 -1.87 -7.16
N LEU A 49 -5.62 -2.15 -5.96
CA LEU A 49 -4.86 -2.84 -4.93
C LEU A 49 -4.53 -4.29 -5.32
N GLU A 50 -5.50 -5.03 -5.87
CA GLU A 50 -5.29 -6.40 -6.37
C GLU A 50 -4.28 -6.44 -7.52
N ILE A 51 -4.36 -5.49 -8.46
CA ILE A 51 -3.38 -5.39 -9.56
C ILE A 51 -1.97 -5.13 -9.00
N PHE A 52 -1.85 -4.20 -8.05
CA PHE A 52 -0.56 -3.92 -7.42
C PHE A 52 0.00 -5.15 -6.72
N LEU A 53 -0.79 -5.83 -5.88
CA LEU A 53 -0.37 -7.04 -5.18
C LEU A 53 0.08 -8.14 -6.15
N ALA A 54 -0.65 -8.35 -7.24
CA ALA A 54 -0.32 -9.35 -8.25
C ALA A 54 1.01 -9.06 -8.98
N SER A 55 1.45 -7.80 -9.01
CA SER A 55 2.73 -7.40 -9.62
C SER A 55 3.95 -7.60 -8.71
N LEU A 56 3.75 -7.81 -7.41
CA LEU A 56 4.83 -7.94 -6.44
C LEU A 56 5.36 -9.38 -6.37
N GLU A 57 6.63 -9.54 -5.99
CA GLU A 57 7.15 -10.85 -5.56
C GLU A 57 6.57 -11.28 -4.20
N LYS A 58 6.60 -12.58 -3.90
CA LYS A 58 5.93 -13.18 -2.73
C LYS A 58 6.30 -12.52 -1.40
N ASP A 59 7.59 -12.23 -1.19
CA ASP A 59 8.08 -11.59 0.05
C ASP A 59 7.50 -10.18 0.21
N MET A 60 7.48 -9.39 -0.87
CA MET A 60 6.90 -8.05 -0.87
C MET A 60 5.38 -8.07 -0.71
N GLN A 61 4.70 -9.04 -1.34
CA GLN A 61 3.26 -9.24 -1.14
C GLN A 61 2.96 -9.45 0.35
N LYS A 62 3.68 -10.35 1.01
CA LYS A 62 3.48 -10.62 2.44
C LYS A 62 3.74 -9.39 3.29
N ILE A 63 4.87 -8.70 3.07
CA ILE A 63 5.19 -7.47 3.81
C ILE A 63 4.10 -6.42 3.64
N PHE A 64 3.59 -6.24 2.42
CA PHE A 64 2.54 -5.27 2.15
C PHE A 64 1.23 -5.64 2.84
N ILE A 65 0.80 -6.90 2.69
CA ILE A 65 -0.45 -7.42 3.27
C ILE A 65 -0.42 -7.25 4.79
N GLU A 66 0.62 -7.73 5.46
CA GLU A 66 0.71 -7.69 6.93
C GLU A 66 0.76 -6.24 7.45
N ASN A 67 1.51 -5.34 6.80
CA ASN A 67 1.66 -3.96 7.28
C ASN A 67 0.44 -3.07 7.00
N PHE A 68 -0.20 -3.23 5.83
CA PHE A 68 -1.13 -2.24 5.29
C PHE A 68 -2.54 -2.76 5.09
N ILE A 69 -2.71 -4.07 4.87
CA ILE A 69 -4.03 -4.68 4.66
C ILE A 69 -4.54 -5.28 5.97
N PHE A 70 -3.80 -6.20 6.59
CA PHE A 70 -4.18 -6.78 7.88
C PHE A 70 -3.80 -5.92 9.06
N THR A 71 -2.83 -5.02 8.89
CA THR A 71 -2.32 -4.16 9.97
C THR A 71 -1.96 -4.99 11.21
N ASN A 72 -1.09 -5.98 11.00
CA ASN A 72 -0.70 -6.96 12.02
C ASN A 72 -0.29 -6.26 13.32
N PRO A 73 -0.91 -6.58 14.48
CA PRO A 73 -0.64 -5.91 15.74
C PRO A 73 0.72 -6.31 16.34
N ASP A 74 1.25 -7.48 15.97
CA ASP A 74 2.60 -7.87 16.35
C ASP A 74 3.60 -7.02 15.57
N SER A 75 4.46 -6.26 16.25
CA SER A 75 5.45 -5.42 15.61
C SER A 75 6.65 -6.21 15.09
N GLU A 76 6.81 -7.46 15.51
CA GLU A 76 7.97 -8.32 15.27
C GLU A 76 7.64 -9.56 14.41
N TRP A 77 6.42 -9.68 13.89
CA TRP A 77 5.96 -10.81 13.04
C TRP A 77 6.93 -11.19 11.91
N TYR A 78 7.71 -10.21 11.43
CA TYR A 78 8.66 -10.40 10.34
C TYR A 78 9.85 -11.26 10.72
N LEU A 79 10.16 -11.41 12.02
CA LEU A 79 11.30 -12.19 12.51
C LEU A 79 11.17 -13.69 12.23
N ASP A 80 9.95 -14.17 12.01
CA ASP A 80 9.68 -15.55 11.58
C ASP A 80 10.13 -15.85 10.14
N TYR A 81 10.41 -14.80 9.35
CA TYR A 81 10.66 -14.91 7.91
C TYR A 81 11.99 -14.30 7.48
N TRP A 82 12.37 -13.16 8.08
CA TRP A 82 13.56 -12.41 7.69
C TRP A 82 14.29 -11.80 8.88
N SER A 83 15.59 -11.57 8.72
CA SER A 83 16.33 -10.71 9.63
C SER A 83 15.75 -9.28 9.63
N LYS A 84 15.93 -8.55 10.75
CA LYS A 84 15.52 -7.15 10.89
C LYS A 84 16.02 -6.28 9.73
N GLY A 85 17.29 -6.39 9.37
CA GLY A 85 17.88 -5.60 8.28
C GLY A 85 17.25 -5.91 6.92
N THR A 86 17.04 -7.19 6.62
CA THR A 86 16.37 -7.63 5.39
C THR A 86 14.94 -7.11 5.32
N TYR A 87 14.18 -7.25 6.41
CA TYR A 87 12.81 -6.78 6.49
C TYR A 87 12.70 -5.27 6.21
N TYR A 88 13.48 -4.42 6.90
CA TYR A 88 13.39 -2.98 6.71
C TYR A 88 13.84 -2.52 5.31
N LYS A 89 14.77 -3.24 4.66
CA LYS A 89 15.12 -2.99 3.25
C LYS A 89 13.93 -3.28 2.34
N ARG A 90 13.33 -4.48 2.46
CA ARG A 90 12.17 -4.90 1.66
C ARG A 90 10.94 -4.03 1.93
N LEU A 91 10.71 -3.62 3.18
CA LEU A 91 9.64 -2.70 3.55
C LEU A 91 9.80 -1.35 2.86
N ASN A 92 11.01 -0.79 2.85
CA ASN A 92 11.27 0.46 2.13
C ASN A 92 11.03 0.31 0.63
N GLU A 93 11.46 -0.80 0.05
CA GLU A 93 11.29 -1.10 -1.36
C GLU A 93 9.82 -1.20 -1.75
N VAL A 94 9.02 -2.01 -1.05
CA VAL A 94 7.59 -2.17 -1.37
C VAL A 94 6.81 -0.88 -1.16
N VAL A 95 7.20 -0.06 -0.17
CA VAL A 95 6.62 1.28 0.04
C VAL A 95 6.90 2.18 -1.16
N ASN A 96 8.14 2.21 -1.66
CA ASN A 96 8.48 3.05 -2.82
C ASN A 96 7.82 2.54 -4.10
N LEU A 97 7.74 1.22 -4.30
CA LEU A 97 7.02 0.61 -5.43
C LEU A 97 5.54 1.01 -5.44
N PHE A 98 4.88 0.97 -4.28
CA PHE A 98 3.49 1.39 -4.17
C PHE A 98 3.30 2.88 -4.51
N LEU A 99 4.20 3.74 -4.02
CA LEU A 99 4.12 5.17 -4.30
C LEU A 99 4.32 5.46 -5.79
N GLY A 100 5.26 4.78 -6.45
CA GLY A 100 5.43 4.87 -7.91
C GLY A 100 4.18 4.39 -8.65
N TYR A 101 3.63 3.23 -8.24
CA TYR A 101 2.42 2.67 -8.84
C TYR A 101 1.21 3.62 -8.77
N ILE A 102 1.02 4.32 -7.65
CA ILE A 102 -0.08 5.29 -7.51
C ILE A 102 0.20 6.56 -8.30
N HIS A 103 1.43 7.06 -8.29
CA HIS A 103 1.82 8.23 -9.07
C HIS A 103 1.59 8.03 -10.58
N ASP A 104 1.90 6.86 -11.12
CA ASP A 104 1.72 6.61 -12.55
C ASP A 104 0.24 6.46 -12.97
N ARG A 105 -0.68 6.43 -12.00
CA ARG A 105 -2.14 6.29 -12.23
C ARG A 105 -2.96 7.54 -11.93
N TYR A 106 -2.39 8.58 -11.33
CA TYR A 106 -3.09 9.81 -10.89
C TYR A 106 -2.25 11.07 -11.13
#